data_AF-A0A552DX92-F1
#
_entry.id   AF-A0A552DX92-F1
#
_cell.length_a   1.000
_cell.length_b   1.000
_cell.length_c   1.000
_cell.angle_alpha   90.00
_cell.angle_beta   90.00
_cell.angle_gamma   90.00
#
_symmetry.space_group_name_H-M   'P 1'
#
loop_
_entity.id
_entity.type
_entity.pdbx_description
1 polymer ?
#
loop_
_entity_poly.entity_id
_entity_poly.type
_entity_poly.pdbx_seq_one_letter_code
_entity_poly.pdbx_strand_id
1 'polypeptide(L)'
;MNKNQLLPTLALAGATSLAAMLTPVAAMAIPVVTTFNVNRSWSQGSDTASLVGTVDVPVGSYTIQNGTPNPFTNVNLTLTVNGNAVTLNAVDLTDTLAPAQFLVNATSSVLTFNADVSGCSSDCGSRLVFIDSSLGQSNGPFYRIGSRFLGPVISREVGVIISPFTAVESSLNFPVTFGTAQQQPPTSVPEPTATVGLLGLGLLGVGSALKRMGK
;
A
#
# COMPACT_ATOMS: atom_id res chain seq x y z
N MET A 1 -35.81 -6.48 85.86
CA MET A 1 -37.17 -6.21 85.32
C MET A 1 -37.01 -5.03 84.36
N ASN A 2 -37.31 -5.03 83.06
CA ASN A 2 -38.20 -5.76 82.14
C ASN A 2 -37.43 -6.08 80.82
N LYS A 3 -37.52 -7.27 80.19
CA LYS A 3 -38.55 -7.73 79.21
C LYS A 3 -38.70 -6.76 78.02
N ASN A 4 -38.63 -7.11 76.73
CA ASN A 4 -38.55 -8.38 75.98
C ASN A 4 -38.57 -8.06 74.45
N GLN A 5 -38.03 -8.96 73.61
CA GLN A 5 -38.40 -9.26 72.19
C GLN A 5 -37.91 -8.32 71.05
N LEU A 6 -37.53 -8.73 69.81
CA LEU A 6 -37.49 -10.00 69.04
C LEU A 6 -36.70 -9.78 67.70
N LEU A 7 -35.69 -10.64 67.40
CA LEU A 7 -35.21 -11.26 66.12
C LEU A 7 -35.18 -10.47 64.74
N PRO A 8 -34.70 -11.04 63.60
CA PRO A 8 -33.39 -10.74 63.01
C PRO A 8 -33.46 -10.26 61.54
N THR A 9 -32.39 -9.63 61.00
CA THR A 9 -32.28 -9.47 59.54
C THR A 9 -30.89 -9.84 59.06
N LEU A 10 -30.77 -11.03 58.45
CA LEU A 10 -29.72 -11.34 57.50
C LEU A 10 -29.97 -10.53 56.21
N ALA A 11 -28.99 -9.76 55.78
CA ALA A 11 -28.82 -9.34 54.39
C ALA A 11 -27.34 -9.65 54.04
N LEU A 12 -27.07 -10.79 53.41
CA LEU A 12 -27.14 -11.08 51.98
C LEU A 12 -26.07 -10.35 51.16
N ALA A 13 -25.09 -11.14 50.74
CA ALA A 13 -24.28 -11.02 49.52
C ALA A 13 -23.42 -9.76 49.33
N GLY A 14 -22.19 -9.82 49.85
CA GLY A 14 -21.05 -9.05 49.33
C GLY A 14 -20.22 -9.89 48.36
N ALA A 15 -20.81 -10.36 47.26
CA ALA A 15 -20.04 -10.90 46.14
C ALA A 15 -19.71 -9.74 45.18
N THR A 16 -18.69 -8.96 45.50
CA THR A 16 -18.10 -8.05 44.52
C THR A 16 -17.22 -8.86 43.60
N SER A 17 -17.78 -9.16 42.44
CA SER A 17 -17.19 -9.82 41.29
C SER A 17 -15.79 -9.31 40.99
N LEU A 18 -14.84 -10.25 40.92
CA LEU A 18 -13.55 -10.07 40.27
C LEU A 18 -13.81 -9.96 38.76
N ALA A 19 -14.15 -8.76 38.30
CA ALA A 19 -14.18 -8.45 36.88
C ALA A 19 -12.72 -8.40 36.40
N ALA A 20 -12.25 -9.52 35.85
CA ALA A 20 -11.00 -9.58 35.11
C ALA A 20 -11.05 -8.50 34.02
N MET A 21 -10.20 -7.49 34.16
CA MET A 21 -9.94 -6.49 33.13
C MET A 21 -9.30 -7.20 31.92
N LEU A 22 -10.13 -7.71 31.02
CA LEU A 22 -9.73 -8.01 29.66
C LEU A 22 -9.57 -6.66 28.95
N THR A 23 -8.39 -6.07 29.05
CA THR A 23 -7.99 -5.05 28.07
C THR A 23 -8.02 -5.72 26.70
N PRO A 24 -8.81 -5.21 25.73
CA PRO A 24 -8.65 -5.66 24.36
C PRO A 24 -7.23 -5.25 23.96
N VAL A 25 -6.36 -6.24 23.76
CA VAL A 25 -5.16 -6.07 22.96
C VAL A 25 -5.68 -5.56 21.62
N ALA A 26 -5.45 -4.28 21.32
CA ALA A 26 -5.73 -3.73 20.02
C ALA A 26 -4.95 -4.59 19.02
N ALA A 27 -5.64 -5.45 18.29
CA ALA A 27 -5.05 -6.21 17.21
C ALA A 27 -4.43 -5.17 16.27
N MET A 28 -3.10 -5.11 16.22
CA MET A 28 -2.41 -4.28 15.24
C MET A 28 -2.80 -4.83 13.87
N ALA A 29 -3.73 -4.16 13.21
CA ALA A 29 -4.11 -4.51 11.85
C ALA A 29 -2.84 -4.45 11.01
N ILE A 30 -2.48 -5.56 10.37
CA ILE A 30 -1.39 -5.59 9.41
C ILE A 30 -1.79 -4.63 8.30
N PRO A 31 -0.99 -3.59 8.00
CA PRO A 31 -1.36 -2.62 6.99
C PRO A 31 -1.45 -3.33 5.64
N VAL A 32 -2.58 -3.15 4.94
CA VAL A 32 -2.82 -3.78 3.64
C VAL A 32 -1.83 -3.20 2.63
N VAL A 33 -0.93 -4.02 2.13
CA VAL A 33 0.00 -3.65 1.05
C VAL A 33 -0.71 -3.77 -0.29
N THR A 34 -0.68 -2.69 -1.07
CA THR A 34 -1.25 -2.64 -2.41
C THR A 34 -0.14 -2.50 -3.44
N THR A 35 -0.21 -3.31 -4.49
CA THR A 35 0.63 -3.17 -5.68
C THR A 35 0.04 -2.13 -6.60
N PHE A 36 0.82 -1.12 -6.97
CA PHE A 36 0.41 -0.08 -7.91
C PHE A 36 1.16 -0.24 -9.23
N ASN A 37 0.42 -0.31 -10.33
CA ASN A 37 0.93 -0.20 -11.67
C ASN A 37 1.30 1.26 -11.95
N VAL A 38 2.55 1.47 -12.33
CA VAL A 38 3.10 2.74 -12.78
C VAL A 38 3.17 2.70 -14.30
N ASN A 39 2.60 3.72 -14.93
CA ASN A 39 2.71 3.93 -16.37
C ASN A 39 2.75 5.43 -16.64
N ARG A 40 3.96 5.97 -16.68
CA ARG A 40 4.21 7.40 -16.90
C ARG A 40 5.02 7.59 -18.17
N SER A 41 4.77 8.68 -18.86
CA SER A 41 5.54 9.11 -20.04
C SER A 41 5.62 10.63 -20.09
N TRP A 42 6.79 11.16 -20.41
CA TRP A 42 7.02 12.60 -20.56
C TRP A 42 8.06 12.87 -21.66
N SER A 43 8.13 14.13 -22.10
CA SER A 43 9.03 14.55 -23.17
C SER A 43 9.60 15.94 -22.94
N GLN A 44 10.75 16.19 -23.58
CA GLN A 44 11.41 17.48 -23.66
C GLN A 44 11.94 17.68 -25.08
N GLY A 45 11.29 18.55 -25.86
CA GLY A 45 11.63 18.68 -27.28
C GLY A 45 11.42 17.37 -28.04
N SER A 46 12.49 16.84 -28.66
CA SER A 46 12.48 15.54 -29.35
C SER A 46 12.75 14.34 -28.45
N ASP A 47 13.21 14.57 -27.23
CA ASP A 47 13.57 13.50 -26.30
C ASP A 47 12.34 12.99 -25.53
N THR A 48 12.33 11.70 -25.23
CA THR A 48 11.20 11.01 -24.60
C THR A 48 11.68 10.11 -23.47
N ALA A 49 10.87 10.01 -22.43
CA ALA A 49 11.09 9.07 -21.35
C ALA A 49 9.78 8.44 -20.87
N SER A 50 9.89 7.24 -20.32
CA SER A 50 8.79 6.53 -19.69
C SER A 50 9.25 5.77 -18.47
N LEU A 51 8.33 5.57 -17.53
CA LEU A 51 8.53 4.77 -16.32
C LEU A 51 7.36 3.81 -16.21
N VAL A 52 7.66 2.51 -16.33
CA VAL A 52 6.64 1.46 -16.34
C VAL A 52 7.01 0.36 -15.35
N GLY A 53 6.06 -0.16 -14.60
CA GLY A 53 6.29 -1.28 -13.71
C GLY A 53 5.38 -1.23 -12.49
N THR A 54 5.88 -1.69 -11.35
CA THR A 54 5.10 -1.79 -10.11
C THR A 54 5.86 -1.26 -8.90
N VAL A 55 5.10 -0.78 -7.92
CA VAL A 55 5.57 -0.47 -6.57
C VAL A 55 4.56 -0.99 -5.55
N ASP A 56 5.05 -1.53 -4.44
CA ASP A 56 4.22 -2.02 -3.35
C ASP A 56 4.28 -1.05 -2.17
N VAL A 57 3.12 -0.49 -1.81
CA VAL A 57 2.99 0.51 -0.75
C VAL A 57 1.81 0.13 0.14
N PRO A 58 1.97 0.10 1.47
CA PRO A 58 0.83 -0.06 2.37
C PRO A 58 -0.13 1.11 2.24
N VAL A 59 -1.43 0.81 2.34
CA VAL A 59 -2.49 1.83 2.29
C VAL A 59 -2.31 2.78 3.47
N GLY A 60 -2.24 4.08 3.18
CA GLY A 60 -1.99 5.12 4.17
C GLY A 60 -1.43 6.39 3.57
N SER A 61 -1.25 7.39 4.44
CA SER A 61 -0.60 8.65 4.12
C SER A 61 0.75 8.74 4.83
N TYR A 62 1.79 9.07 4.08
CA TYR A 62 3.16 9.14 4.56
C TYR A 62 3.75 10.50 4.22
N THR A 63 4.37 11.13 5.21
CA THR A 63 5.11 12.37 5.04
C THR A 63 6.58 12.05 5.16
N ILE A 64 7.28 12.08 4.03
CA ILE A 64 8.71 11.83 3.96
C ILE A 64 9.46 13.15 4.20
N GLN A 65 10.33 13.14 5.20
CA GLN A 65 11.23 14.24 5.51
C GLN A 65 12.50 13.66 6.15
N ASN A 66 13.67 14.18 5.77
CA ASN A 66 14.97 13.72 6.28
C ASN A 66 15.15 12.21 6.12
N GLY A 67 14.78 11.66 4.96
CA GLY A 67 14.96 10.24 4.64
C GLY A 67 13.93 9.27 5.23
N THR A 68 12.93 9.74 6.00
CA THR A 68 11.99 8.84 6.69
C THR A 68 10.55 9.37 6.71
N PRO A 69 9.53 8.49 6.86
CA PRO A 69 9.59 7.04 6.72
C PRO A 69 9.71 6.61 5.24
N ASN A 70 10.16 5.38 4.98
CA ASN A 70 10.09 4.77 3.65
C ASN A 70 8.87 3.84 3.55
N PRO A 71 7.81 4.22 2.80
CA PRO A 71 6.63 3.37 2.66
C PRO A 71 6.73 2.33 1.54
N PHE A 72 7.79 2.36 0.72
CA PHE A 72 7.96 1.45 -0.42
C PHE A 72 8.56 0.12 0.06
N THR A 73 7.79 -0.95 -0.06
CA THR A 73 8.19 -2.30 0.38
C THR A 73 8.82 -3.13 -0.73
N ASN A 74 8.48 -2.81 -1.99
CA ASN A 74 9.04 -3.42 -3.17
C ASN A 74 8.91 -2.44 -4.35
N VAL A 75 9.90 -2.43 -5.22
CA VAL A 75 10.00 -1.55 -6.39
C VAL A 75 10.51 -2.38 -7.56
N ASN A 76 9.77 -2.37 -8.65
CA ASN A 76 10.18 -2.99 -9.90
C ASN A 76 9.73 -2.12 -11.05
N LEU A 77 10.55 -1.13 -11.39
CA LEU A 77 10.27 -0.14 -12.42
C LEU A 77 11.31 -0.23 -13.54
N THR A 78 10.86 -0.04 -14.76
CA THR A 78 11.70 0.12 -15.94
C THR A 78 11.63 1.57 -16.37
N LEU A 79 12.75 2.27 -16.24
CA LEU A 79 12.93 3.61 -16.80
C LEU A 79 13.46 3.45 -18.22
N THR A 80 12.76 4.04 -19.20
CA THR A 80 13.23 4.14 -20.58
C THR A 80 13.49 5.61 -20.91
N VAL A 81 14.69 5.94 -21.40
CA VAL A 81 15.04 7.29 -21.85
C VAL A 81 15.62 7.19 -23.25
N ASN A 82 14.99 7.85 -24.22
CA ASN A 82 15.38 7.84 -25.62
C ASN A 82 15.64 6.42 -26.18
N GLY A 83 14.79 5.45 -25.79
CA GLY A 83 14.88 4.06 -26.21
C GLY A 83 15.85 3.17 -25.40
N ASN A 84 16.64 3.74 -24.49
CA ASN A 84 17.50 2.96 -23.58
C ASN A 84 16.70 2.62 -22.32
N ALA A 85 16.66 1.35 -21.93
CA ALA A 85 15.88 0.89 -20.77
C ALA A 85 16.79 0.38 -19.65
N VAL A 86 16.42 0.70 -18.40
CA VAL A 86 17.12 0.27 -17.17
C VAL A 86 16.10 -0.04 -16.08
N THR A 87 16.47 -0.91 -15.14
CA THR A 87 15.63 -1.25 -14.00
C THR A 87 15.98 -0.37 -12.79
N LEU A 88 14.95 0.12 -12.11
CA LEU A 88 15.02 0.77 -10.82
C LEU A 88 14.29 -0.11 -9.81
N ASN A 89 14.96 -0.42 -8.69
CA ASN A 89 14.50 -1.42 -7.72
C ASN A 89 14.57 -0.95 -6.26
N ALA A 90 14.90 0.32 -6.04
CA ALA A 90 14.88 0.92 -4.71
C ALA A 90 14.46 2.40 -4.76
N VAL A 91 14.17 2.95 -3.59
CA VAL A 91 13.88 4.37 -3.40
C VAL A 91 14.96 4.99 -2.53
N ASP A 92 15.50 6.11 -2.99
CA ASP A 92 16.38 6.98 -2.23
C ASP A 92 15.59 8.21 -1.74
N LEU A 93 15.68 8.46 -0.43
CA LEU A 93 14.91 9.47 0.29
C LEU A 93 15.79 10.60 0.84
N THR A 94 17.10 10.57 0.60
CA THR A 94 18.01 11.60 1.13
C THR A 94 17.81 12.97 0.47
N ASP A 95 17.15 12.99 -0.68
CA ASP A 95 16.89 14.18 -1.50
C ASP A 95 15.72 15.07 -1.00
N THR A 96 15.04 14.66 0.08
CA THR A 96 14.03 15.47 0.78
C THR A 96 14.51 15.82 2.19
N LEU A 97 14.91 17.09 2.37
CA LEU A 97 15.39 17.62 3.64
C LEU A 97 14.41 18.65 4.21
N ALA A 98 14.29 18.67 5.54
CA ALA A 98 13.53 19.71 6.23
C ALA A 98 14.05 21.11 5.84
N PRO A 99 13.15 22.09 5.64
CA PRO A 99 11.72 22.09 5.98
C PRO A 99 10.79 21.52 4.90
N ALA A 100 11.32 21.07 3.76
CA ALA A 100 10.52 20.48 2.69
C ALA A 100 9.99 19.09 3.09
N GLN A 101 8.88 18.68 2.48
CA GLN A 101 8.19 17.42 2.77
C GLN A 101 7.68 16.79 1.48
N PHE A 102 7.84 15.48 1.34
CA PHE A 102 7.26 14.73 0.21
C PHE A 102 6.15 13.83 0.73
N LEU A 103 4.93 14.04 0.26
CA LEU A 103 3.75 13.33 0.71
C LEU A 103 3.42 12.21 -0.26
N VAL A 104 3.27 11.00 0.28
CA VAL A 104 2.82 9.81 -0.43
C VAL A 104 1.46 9.41 0.13
N ASN A 105 0.44 9.34 -0.71
CA ASN A 105 -0.89 8.87 -0.31
C ASN A 105 -1.24 7.63 -1.14
N ALA A 106 -1.32 6.49 -0.47
CA ALA A 106 -1.70 5.21 -1.04
C ALA A 106 -3.11 4.85 -0.58
N THR A 107 -4.04 4.75 -1.51
CA THR A 107 -5.39 4.22 -1.28
C THR A 107 -5.50 2.82 -1.86
N SER A 108 -6.62 2.13 -1.67
CA SER A 108 -6.83 0.82 -2.31
C SER A 108 -6.90 0.86 -3.84
N SER A 109 -6.90 2.04 -4.47
CA SER A 109 -7.07 2.20 -5.92
C SER A 109 -6.02 3.08 -6.59
N VAL A 110 -5.44 4.05 -5.88
CA VAL A 110 -4.54 5.06 -6.44
C VAL A 110 -3.39 5.37 -5.48
N LEU A 111 -2.20 5.54 -6.06
CA LEU A 111 -1.01 6.07 -5.41
C LEU A 111 -0.76 7.49 -5.92
N THR A 112 -0.78 8.47 -5.01
CA THR A 112 -0.63 9.89 -5.33
C THR A 112 0.59 10.47 -4.62
N PHE A 113 1.35 11.27 -5.34
CA PHE A 113 2.48 12.02 -4.80
C PHE A 113 2.18 13.50 -4.74
N ASN A 114 2.69 14.18 -3.72
CA ASN A 114 2.65 15.62 -3.59
C ASN A 114 3.96 16.12 -2.98
N ALA A 115 4.56 17.14 -3.58
CA ALA A 115 5.80 17.72 -3.09
C ALA A 115 5.52 19.09 -2.47
N ASP A 116 5.80 19.24 -1.17
CA ASP A 116 5.59 20.46 -0.41
C ASP A 116 6.93 21.12 -0.06
N VAL A 117 7.06 22.37 -0.47
CA VAL A 117 8.21 23.25 -0.21
C VAL A 117 7.78 24.57 0.46
N SER A 118 6.54 24.64 0.95
CA SER A 118 5.97 25.86 1.54
C SER A 118 6.70 26.33 2.81
N GLY A 119 7.33 25.40 3.54
CA GLY A 119 8.14 25.70 4.72
C GLY A 119 9.52 26.28 4.41
N CYS A 120 9.90 26.42 3.14
CA CYS A 120 11.24 26.82 2.75
C CYS A 120 11.42 28.34 2.68
N SER A 121 12.47 28.82 3.33
CA SER A 121 12.91 30.22 3.27
C SER A 121 14.13 30.44 2.37
N SER A 122 14.81 29.36 1.98
CA SER A 122 15.98 29.32 1.11
C SER A 122 15.93 28.08 0.21
N ASP A 123 16.98 27.84 -0.59
CA ASP A 123 17.06 26.68 -1.47
C ASP A 123 16.80 25.37 -0.72
N CYS A 124 15.71 24.71 -1.09
CA CYS A 124 15.28 23.44 -0.53
C CYS A 124 14.62 22.58 -1.62
N GLY A 125 14.52 21.27 -1.38
CA GLY A 125 13.85 20.35 -2.27
C GLY A 125 12.99 19.33 -1.52
N SER A 126 11.82 19.04 -2.09
CA SER A 126 10.98 17.89 -1.75
C SER A 126 10.98 16.98 -2.97
N ARG A 127 11.70 15.86 -2.88
CA ARG A 127 11.98 14.97 -4.01
C ARG A 127 12.00 13.50 -3.58
N LEU A 128 11.35 12.69 -4.39
CA LEU A 128 11.44 11.24 -4.31
C LEU A 128 12.27 10.73 -5.48
N VAL A 129 13.19 9.79 -5.20
CA VAL A 129 14.11 9.27 -6.20
C VAL A 129 14.01 7.74 -6.24
N PHE A 130 13.77 7.17 -7.41
CA PHE A 130 13.87 5.74 -7.65
C PHE A 130 15.20 5.46 -8.33
N ILE A 131 15.91 4.43 -7.87
CA ILE A 131 17.29 4.14 -8.27
C ILE A 131 17.48 2.65 -8.58
N ASP A 132 18.54 2.33 -9.30
CA ASP A 132 19.17 1.02 -9.23
C ASP A 132 20.00 0.93 -7.93
N SER A 133 19.57 0.11 -6.99
CA SER A 133 20.25 -0.09 -5.69
C SER A 133 21.69 -0.58 -5.81
N SER A 134 22.07 -1.23 -6.91
CA SER A 134 23.43 -1.72 -7.12
C SER A 134 24.41 -0.61 -7.51
N LEU A 135 23.91 0.50 -8.05
CA LEU A 135 24.71 1.63 -8.55
C LEU A 135 24.51 2.90 -7.71
N GLY A 136 23.39 3.01 -7.01
CA GLY A 136 23.01 4.20 -6.25
C GLY A 136 22.65 5.40 -7.14
N GLN A 137 22.27 6.52 -6.53
CA GLN A 137 21.88 7.72 -7.27
C GLN A 137 23.06 8.40 -7.98
N SER A 138 24.25 8.42 -7.35
CA SER A 138 25.39 9.22 -7.86
C SER A 138 26.04 8.66 -9.11
N ASN A 139 26.01 7.33 -9.27
CA ASN A 139 26.69 6.63 -10.37
C ASN A 139 25.72 5.82 -11.24
N GLY A 140 24.46 5.67 -10.82
CA GLY A 140 23.46 4.87 -11.47
C GLY A 140 22.37 5.68 -12.16
N PRO A 141 21.51 4.99 -12.95
CA PRO A 141 20.31 5.60 -13.46
C PRO A 141 19.34 5.94 -12.32
N PHE A 142 18.51 6.96 -12.55
CA PHE A 142 17.46 7.30 -11.59
C PHE A 142 16.26 7.94 -12.28
N TYR A 143 15.11 7.76 -11.66
CA TYR A 143 13.93 8.59 -11.89
C TYR A 143 13.70 9.45 -10.66
N ARG A 144 13.45 10.74 -10.85
CA ARG A 144 13.22 11.70 -9.77
C ARG A 144 11.97 12.51 -10.04
N ILE A 145 11.17 12.70 -9.01
CA ILE A 145 9.95 13.51 -9.06
C ILE A 145 9.88 14.41 -7.83
N GLY A 146 9.58 15.69 -8.01
CA GLY A 146 9.51 16.60 -6.87
C GLY A 146 9.49 18.08 -7.21
N SER A 147 9.54 18.89 -6.15
CA SER A 147 9.58 20.35 -6.19
C SER A 147 10.89 20.86 -5.59
N ARG A 148 11.37 22.00 -6.11
CA ARG A 148 12.46 22.78 -5.53
C ARG A 148 12.02 24.23 -5.35
N PHE A 149 12.34 24.83 -4.22
CA PHE A 149 12.16 26.26 -4.01
C PHE A 149 13.48 26.98 -4.27
N LEU A 150 13.49 27.92 -5.20
CA LEU A 150 14.65 28.78 -5.52
C LEU A 150 14.26 30.28 -5.52
N GLY A 151 13.19 30.63 -4.80
CA GLY A 151 12.41 31.86 -5.00
C GLY A 151 11.06 31.53 -5.61
N PRO A 152 10.97 31.19 -6.91
CA PRO A 152 9.82 30.48 -7.44
C PRO A 152 9.87 28.98 -7.09
N VAL A 153 8.69 28.36 -6.99
CA VAL A 153 8.56 26.90 -6.89
C VAL A 153 8.66 26.30 -8.29
N ILE A 154 9.54 25.32 -8.45
CA ILE A 154 9.72 24.58 -9.70
C ILE A 154 9.48 23.10 -9.44
N SER A 155 8.50 22.55 -10.13
CA SER A 155 8.06 21.15 -9.99
C SER A 155 8.40 20.38 -11.27
N ARG A 156 9.11 19.25 -11.14
CA ARG A 156 9.63 18.47 -12.27
C ARG A 156 9.56 16.97 -12.02
N GLU A 157 9.47 16.22 -13.12
CA GLU A 157 9.96 14.85 -13.18
C GLU A 157 11.15 14.76 -14.13
N VAL A 158 12.11 13.89 -13.80
CA VAL A 158 13.36 13.69 -14.52
C VAL A 158 13.70 12.21 -14.56
N GLY A 159 14.02 11.68 -15.74
CA GLY A 159 14.64 10.38 -15.91
C GLY A 159 16.06 10.54 -16.42
N VAL A 160 17.02 9.82 -15.83
CA VAL A 160 18.43 9.86 -16.21
C VAL A 160 18.98 8.44 -16.33
N ILE A 161 19.71 8.18 -17.41
CA ILE A 161 20.56 7.00 -17.61
C ILE A 161 21.98 7.52 -17.78
N ILE A 162 22.96 6.98 -17.04
CA ILE A 162 24.33 7.52 -17.00
C ILE A 162 25.20 6.98 -18.14
N SER A 163 24.91 5.79 -18.65
CA SER A 163 25.69 5.13 -19.70
C SER A 163 24.77 4.41 -20.69
N PRO A 164 24.52 4.97 -21.90
CA PRO A 164 24.95 6.29 -22.35
C PRO A 164 24.27 7.41 -21.54
N PHE A 165 24.95 8.54 -21.33
CA PHE A 165 24.35 9.67 -20.61
C PHE A 165 23.17 10.23 -21.41
N THR A 166 21.97 10.06 -20.87
CA THR A 166 20.73 10.60 -21.42
C THR A 166 19.83 11.05 -20.28
N ALA A 167 19.18 12.20 -20.44
CA ALA A 167 18.30 12.77 -19.44
C ALA A 167 17.12 13.46 -20.11
N VAL A 168 15.92 13.25 -19.57
CA VAL A 168 14.70 13.91 -20.04
C VAL A 168 13.93 14.42 -18.84
N GLU A 169 13.60 15.71 -18.86
CA GLU A 169 12.85 16.37 -17.80
C GLU A 169 11.55 16.98 -18.32
N SER A 170 10.53 17.05 -17.45
CA SER A 170 9.28 17.74 -17.78
C SER A 170 8.73 18.47 -16.56
N SER A 171 8.01 19.57 -16.78
CA SER A 171 7.33 20.28 -15.71
C SER A 171 6.10 19.52 -15.26
N LEU A 172 5.85 19.49 -13.96
CA LEU A 172 4.71 18.82 -13.35
C LEU A 172 3.91 19.76 -12.47
N ASN A 173 2.63 19.44 -12.29
CA ASN A 173 1.79 20.04 -11.26
C ASN A 173 1.45 18.98 -10.23
N PHE A 174 1.67 19.31 -8.95
CA PHE A 174 1.26 18.45 -7.84
C PHE A 174 -0.12 18.86 -7.31
N PRO A 175 -0.89 17.93 -6.73
CA PRO A 175 -0.61 16.50 -6.57
C PRO A 175 -0.68 15.73 -7.91
N VAL A 176 0.05 14.62 -8.01
CA VAL A 176 0.11 13.79 -9.21
C VAL A 176 -0.23 12.35 -8.90
N THR A 177 -1.12 11.75 -9.69
CA THR A 177 -1.36 10.31 -9.68
C THR A 177 -0.12 9.60 -10.24
N PHE A 178 0.57 8.84 -9.39
CA PHE A 178 1.78 8.12 -9.77
C PHE A 178 1.49 6.72 -10.31
N GLY A 179 0.50 6.03 -9.70
CA GLY A 179 0.10 4.70 -10.14
C GLY A 179 -1.33 4.35 -9.74
N THR A 180 -1.85 3.29 -10.32
CA THR A 180 -3.18 2.73 -10.04
C THR A 180 -3.03 1.33 -9.47
N ALA A 181 -3.86 0.96 -8.51
CA ALA A 181 -3.80 -0.35 -7.89
C ALA A 181 -3.99 -1.43 -8.96
N GLN A 182 -3.10 -2.42 -8.97
CA GLN A 182 -3.29 -3.61 -9.77
C GLN A 182 -4.55 -4.30 -9.26
N GLN A 183 -5.56 -4.42 -10.13
CA GLN A 183 -6.74 -5.20 -9.81
C GLN A 183 -6.27 -6.64 -9.61
N GLN A 184 -6.35 -7.11 -8.37
CA GLN A 184 -6.19 -8.53 -8.10
C GLN A 184 -7.31 -9.24 -8.88
N PRO A 185 -7.01 -10.26 -9.71
CA PRO A 185 -8.05 -11.04 -10.36
C PRO A 185 -9.04 -11.48 -9.27
N PRO A 186 -10.36 -11.35 -9.49
CA PRO A 186 -11.32 -11.82 -8.49
C PRO A 186 -10.98 -13.27 -8.17
N THR A 187 -10.51 -13.53 -6.95
CA THR A 187 -10.43 -14.88 -6.42
C THR A 187 -11.85 -15.30 -6.10
N SER A 188 -12.66 -15.56 -7.14
CA SER A 188 -13.91 -16.27 -7.00
C SER A 188 -13.56 -17.72 -6.71
N VAL A 189 -13.27 -18.03 -5.45
CA VAL A 189 -13.55 -19.36 -4.92
C VAL A 189 -15.06 -19.40 -4.77
N PRO A 190 -15.81 -20.17 -5.58
CA PRO A 190 -17.20 -20.40 -5.28
C PRO A 190 -17.26 -21.06 -3.90
N GLU A 191 -17.98 -20.48 -2.96
CA GLU A 191 -18.31 -21.19 -1.72
C GLU A 191 -18.88 -22.56 -2.11
N PRO A 192 -18.41 -23.66 -1.52
CA PRO A 192 -19.10 -24.93 -1.70
C PRO A 192 -20.47 -24.77 -1.06
N THR A 193 -21.51 -24.70 -1.89
CA THR A 193 -22.90 -24.80 -1.45
C THR A 193 -23.03 -26.06 -0.62
N ALA A 194 -23.06 -25.92 0.71
CA ALA A 194 -23.34 -27.01 1.61
C ALA A 194 -24.80 -27.41 1.38
N THR A 195 -25.03 -28.35 0.46
CA THR A 195 -26.27 -29.12 0.39
C THR A 195 -26.31 -30.01 1.63
N VAL A 196 -26.80 -29.45 2.73
CA VAL A 196 -27.22 -30.22 3.90
C VAL A 196 -28.44 -31.04 3.46
N GLY A 197 -28.20 -32.29 3.10
CA GLY A 197 -29.26 -33.29 3.06
C GLY A 197 -29.61 -33.68 4.49
N LEU A 198 -30.91 -33.67 4.83
CA LEU A 198 -31.42 -34.45 5.95
C LEU A 198 -32.85 -34.95 5.66
N LEU A 199 -32.92 -36.27 5.49
CA LEU A 199 -33.96 -37.21 5.93
C LEU A 199 -35.37 -37.18 5.28
N GLY A 200 -35.61 -38.25 4.52
CA GLY A 200 -36.93 -38.85 4.31
C GLY A 200 -36.78 -40.37 4.17
N LEU A 201 -36.53 -41.06 5.28
CA LEU A 201 -36.62 -42.52 5.40
C LEU A 201 -38.08 -42.96 5.19
N GLY A 202 -38.33 -43.74 4.14
CA GLY A 202 -39.65 -44.29 3.81
C GLY A 202 -39.51 -45.62 3.06
N LEU A 203 -39.24 -46.66 3.85
CA LEU A 203 -39.52 -48.10 3.72
C LEU A 203 -40.16 -48.69 2.43
N LEU A 204 -39.74 -49.94 2.16
CA LEU A 204 -40.35 -51.02 1.35
C LEU A 204 -39.99 -50.97 -0.15
N GLY A 205 -39.21 -51.88 -0.75
CA GLY A 205 -39.04 -53.31 -0.50
C GLY A 205 -39.92 -54.10 -1.46
N VAL A 206 -39.36 -54.57 -2.59
CA VAL A 206 -39.67 -55.72 -3.50
C VAL A 206 -38.90 -55.38 -4.80
N GLY A 207 -38.13 -56.21 -5.48
CA GLY A 207 -37.82 -57.62 -5.45
C GLY A 207 -36.89 -57.88 -6.65
N SER A 208 -35.94 -58.78 -6.47
CA SER A 208 -34.91 -59.17 -7.43
C SER A 208 -35.46 -59.81 -8.70
N ALA A 209 -34.71 -59.71 -9.81
CA ALA A 209 -34.68 -60.56 -11.03
C ALA A 209 -34.61 -59.69 -12.30
N LEU A 210 -33.90 -59.99 -13.39
CA LEU A 210 -33.06 -61.12 -13.77
C LEU A 210 -32.17 -60.67 -14.93
N LYS A 211 -30.93 -61.15 -14.94
CA LYS A 211 -29.95 -61.06 -16.01
C LYS A 211 -30.31 -62.05 -17.14
N ARG A 212 -30.41 -61.61 -18.40
CA ARG A 212 -30.31 -62.49 -19.60
C ARG A 212 -30.02 -61.63 -20.85
N MET A 213 -28.76 -61.50 -21.26
CA MET A 213 -28.12 -62.21 -22.38
C MET A 213 -28.83 -62.07 -23.75
N GLY A 214 -28.17 -61.38 -24.68
CA GLY A 214 -27.69 -61.98 -25.93
C GLY A 214 -28.41 -61.67 -27.25
N LYS A 215 -27.63 -61.07 -28.16
CA LYS A 215 -27.73 -60.95 -29.62
C LYS A 215 -28.80 -60.03 -30.22
#